data_AF-S5UHX3-F1
#
_entry.id   AF-S5UHX3-F1
#
_cell.length_a   1.000
_cell.length_b   1.000
_cell.length_c   1.000
_cell.angle_alpha   90.00
_cell.angle_beta   90.00
_cell.angle_gamma   90.00
#
_symmetry.space_group_name_H-M   'P 1'
#
loop_
_entity.id
_entity.type
_entity.pdbx_description
1 polymer ?
#
loop_
_entity_poly.entity_id
_entity_poly.type
_entity_poly.pdbx_seq_one_letter_code
_entity_poly.pdbx_strand_id
1 'polypeptide(L)' 'VARLLLTRGADPNVTDKSTGATPLHDAARTGFLDTVQLLVKAGADPQARDKDNCLPIDLARQNGHTDVVAVLETL' A
#
# COMPACT_ATOMS: atom_id res chain seq x y z
N VAL A 1 7.98 -12.47 -2.96
CA VAL A 1 8.76 -12.19 -1.73
C VAL A 1 7.90 -11.62 -0.61
N ALA A 2 7.02 -10.65 -0.86
CA ALA A 2 6.17 -10.01 0.16
C ALA A 2 5.46 -11.01 1.10
N ARG A 3 4.79 -12.04 0.54
CA ARG A 3 4.13 -13.10 1.33
C ARG A 3 5.07 -13.78 2.32
N LEU A 4 6.27 -14.15 1.88
CA LEU A 4 7.26 -14.80 2.73
C LEU A 4 7.66 -13.90 3.90
N LEU A 5 7.90 -12.61 3.65
CA LEU A 5 8.28 -11.65 4.68
C LEU A 5 7.16 -11.47 5.72
N LEU A 6 5.92 -11.29 5.27
CA LEU A 6 4.76 -11.16 6.15
C LEU A 6 4.56 -12.43 7.01
N THR A 7 4.71 -13.62 6.43
CA THR A 7 4.67 -14.89 7.19
C THR A 7 5.82 -15.02 8.21
N ARG A 8 6.91 -14.26 8.05
CA ARG A 8 8.02 -14.21 9.01
C ARG A 8 7.93 -13.03 9.98
N GLY A 9 6.78 -12.36 10.06
CA GLY A 9 6.53 -11.30 11.01
C GLY A 9 7.03 -9.93 10.57
N ALA A 10 7.28 -9.71 9.28
CA ALA A 10 7.51 -8.36 8.78
C ALA A 10 6.26 -7.50 9.01
N ASP A 11 6.46 -6.32 9.58
CA ASP A 11 5.39 -5.34 9.81
C ASP A 11 4.97 -4.69 8.47
N PRO A 12 3.70 -4.80 8.04
CA PRO A 12 3.23 -4.20 6.78
C PRO A 12 3.12 -2.66 6.84
N ASN A 13 3.25 -2.04 8.00
CA ASN A 13 3.07 -0.60 8.24
C ASN A 13 4.38 0.16 8.45
N VAL A 14 5.53 -0.48 8.20
CA VAL A 14 6.83 0.21 8.23
C VAL A 14 6.82 1.39 7.25
N THR A 15 7.43 2.51 7.66
CA THR A 15 7.51 3.71 6.84
C THR A 15 8.95 3.93 6.37
N ASP A 16 9.08 4.29 5.09
CA ASP A 16 10.34 4.79 4.56
C ASP A 16 10.68 6.14 5.22
N LYS A 17 11.93 6.30 5.68
CA LYS A 17 12.35 7.50 6.41
C LYS A 17 12.39 8.75 5.54
N SER A 18 12.58 8.61 4.23
CA SER A 18 12.74 9.75 3.32
C SER A 18 11.39 10.27 2.85
N THR A 19 10.48 9.39 2.48
CA THR A 19 9.18 9.69 1.86
C THR A 19 8.00 9.56 2.83
N GLY A 20 8.13 8.77 3.89
CA GLY A 20 7.00 8.36 4.74
C GLY A 20 6.11 7.28 4.12
N ALA A 21 6.45 6.78 2.92
CA ALA A 21 5.67 5.76 2.24
C ALA A 21 5.70 4.43 3.02
N THR A 22 4.53 3.78 3.09
CA THR A 22 4.41 2.38 3.55
C THR A 22 4.52 1.43 2.36
N PRO A 23 4.73 0.12 2.56
CA PRO A 23 4.62 -0.88 1.49
C PRO A 23 3.32 -0.76 0.67
N LEU A 24 2.22 -0.34 1.30
CA LEU A 24 0.94 -0.16 0.63
C LEU A 24 0.95 1.05 -0.32
N HIS A 25 1.63 2.15 0.02
CA HIS A 25 1.83 3.28 -0.87
C HIS A 25 2.58 2.86 -2.14
N ASP A 26 3.68 2.13 -2.00
CA ASP A 26 4.50 1.71 -3.14
C ASP A 26 3.77 0.68 -4.03
N ALA A 27 3.05 -0.26 -3.42
CA ALA A 27 2.23 -1.21 -4.16
C ALA A 27 1.09 -0.50 -4.92
N ALA A 28 0.47 0.50 -4.31
CA ALA A 28 -0.61 1.27 -4.92
C ALA A 28 -0.12 2.19 -6.05
N ARG A 29 1.02 2.88 -5.85
CA ARG A 29 1.67 3.73 -6.86
C ARG A 29 2.06 2.95 -8.12
N THR A 30 2.43 1.68 -7.95
CA THR A 30 2.92 0.82 -9.05
C THR A 30 1.79 -0.02 -9.68
N GLY A 31 0.62 -0.11 -9.04
CA GLY A 31 -0.51 -0.90 -9.55
C GLY A 31 -0.41 -2.40 -9.26
N PHE A 32 0.31 -2.81 -8.23
CA PHE A 32 0.46 -4.24 -7.89
C PHE A 32 -0.75 -4.77 -7.11
N LEU A 33 -1.86 -5.00 -7.80
CA LEU A 33 -3.14 -5.44 -7.23
C LEU A 33 -3.00 -6.60 -6.23
N ASP A 34 -2.33 -7.69 -6.61
CA ASP A 34 -2.13 -8.85 -5.74
C ASP A 34 -1.36 -8.51 -4.46
N THR A 35 -0.40 -7.57 -4.56
CA THR A 35 0.40 -7.12 -3.41
C THR A 35 -0.41 -6.20 -2.52
N VAL A 36 -1.24 -5.31 -3.09
CA VAL A 36 -2.19 -4.48 -2.34
C VAL A 36 -3.14 -5.35 -1.52
N GLN A 37 -3.79 -6.33 -2.16
CA GLN A 37 -4.69 -7.25 -1.46
C GLN A 37 -3.97 -8.05 -0.38
N LEU A 38 -2.74 -8.50 -0.64
CA LEU A 38 -1.94 -9.23 0.33
C LEU A 38 -1.59 -8.38 1.55
N LEU A 39 -1.18 -7.13 1.34
CA LEU A 39 -0.81 -6.20 2.41
C LEU A 39 -2.02 -5.82 3.26
N VAL A 40 -3.16 -5.51 2.63
CA VAL A 40 -4.42 -5.21 3.33
C VAL A 40 -4.86 -6.41 4.18
N LYS A 41 -4.83 -7.63 3.63
CA LYS A 41 -5.11 -8.86 4.39
C LYS A 41 -4.14 -9.09 5.56
N ALA A 42 -2.93 -8.55 5.48
CA ALA A 42 -1.93 -8.62 6.54
C ALA A 42 -2.04 -7.48 7.56
N GLY A 43 -3.01 -6.57 7.42
CA GLY A 43 -3.23 -5.46 8.35
C GLY A 43 -2.49 -4.17 8.00
N ALA A 44 -2.11 -3.98 6.74
CA ALA A 44 -1.65 -2.67 6.27
C ALA A 44 -2.77 -1.62 6.40
N ASP A 45 -2.44 -0.43 6.90
CA ASP A 45 -3.37 0.68 7.06
C ASP A 45 -3.60 1.40 5.72
N PRO A 46 -4.80 1.31 5.11
CA PRO A 46 -5.12 2.02 3.87
C PRO A 46 -5.26 3.54 4.05
N GLN A 47 -5.36 4.03 5.29
CA GLN A 47 -5.47 5.45 5.64
C GLN A 47 -4.14 6.08 6.06
N ALA A 48 -3.03 5.33 6.00
CA ALA A 48 -1.71 5.86 6.26
C ALA A 48 -1.39 7.02 5.31
N ARG A 49 -0.72 8.06 5.82
CA ARG A 49 -0.32 9.24 5.04
C ARG A 49 1.20 9.29 4.93
N ASP A 50 1.69 9.44 3.71
CA ASP A 50 3.10 9.75 3.48
C ASP A 50 3.42 11.22 3.83
N LYS A 51 4.66 11.65 3.64
CA LYS A 51 5.09 13.03 3.98
C LYS A 51 4.47 14.10 3.09
N ASP A 52 4.03 13.74 1.90
CA ASP A 52 3.30 14.63 1.00
C ASP A 52 1.80 14.61 1.29
N ASN A 53 1.40 13.99 2.41
CA ASN A 53 0.03 13.86 2.86
C ASN A 53 -0.86 13.08 1.86
N CYS A 54 -0.26 12.22 1.04
CA CYS A 54 -0.96 11.33 0.13
C CYS A 54 -1.34 10.02 0.84
N LEU A 55 -2.51 9.50 0.52
CA LEU A 55 -2.92 8.14 0.86
C LEU A 55 -2.42 7.15 -0.21
N PRO A 56 -2.34 5.84 0.08
CA PRO A 56 -2.08 4.82 -0.94
C PRO A 56 -3.06 4.92 -2.13
N ILE A 57 -4.35 5.16 -1.87
CA ILE A 57 -5.35 5.31 -2.93
C ILE A 57 -5.11 6.54 -3.81
N ASP A 58 -4.56 7.62 -3.26
CA ASP A 58 -4.24 8.82 -4.03
C ASP A 58 -3.14 8.53 -5.05
N LEU A 59 -2.12 7.74 -4.66
CA LEU A 59 -1.06 7.32 -5.55
C LEU A 59 -1.58 6.37 -6.65
N ALA A 60 -2.50 5.46 -6.34
CA ALA A 60 -3.14 4.62 -7.35
C ALA A 60 -3.97 5.46 -8.34
N ARG A 61 -4.72 6.46 -7.87
CA ARG A 61 -5.49 7.38 -8.72
C ARG A 61 -4.60 8.20 -9.64
N GLN A 62 -3.52 8.79 -9.10
CA GLN A 62 -2.56 9.59 -9.86
C GLN A 62 -1.90 8.80 -10.99
N ASN A 63 -1.67 7.51 -10.80
CA ASN A 63 -1.03 6.63 -11.79
C ASN A 63 -2.04 5.82 -12.64
N GLY A 64 -3.35 6.01 -12.45
CA GLY A 64 -4.40 5.39 -13.27
C GLY A 64 -4.65 3.90 -12.99
N HIS A 65 -4.27 3.38 -11.83
CA HIS A 65 -4.46 1.98 -11.44
C HIS A 65 -5.88 1.72 -10.92
N THR A 66 -6.86 1.71 -11.82
CA THR A 66 -8.29 1.66 -11.49
C THR A 66 -8.71 0.41 -10.71
N ASP A 67 -8.05 -0.72 -10.94
CA ASP A 67 -8.25 -1.97 -10.22
C ASP A 67 -7.81 -1.88 -8.75
N VAL A 68 -6.65 -1.26 -8.49
CA VAL A 68 -6.17 -0.96 -7.15
C VAL A 68 -7.07 0.05 -6.45
N VAL A 69 -7.49 1.10 -7.16
CA VAL A 69 -8.44 2.09 -6.62
C VAL A 69 -9.72 1.39 -6.16
N ALA A 70 -10.29 0.51 -6.99
CA ALA A 70 -11.50 -0.23 -6.65
C ALA A 70 -11.32 -1.09 -5.38
N VAL A 71 -10.14 -1.71 -5.18
CA VAL A 71 -9.87 -2.45 -3.94
C VAL A 71 -9.77 -1.51 -2.75
N LEU A 72 -8.96 -0.46 -2.83
CA LEU A 72 -8.71 0.45 -1.71
C LEU A 72 -9.93 1.30 -1.32
N GLU A 73 -10.84 1.56 -2.27
CA GLU A 73 -12.07 2.32 -2.04
C GLU A 73 -13.12 1.52 -1.25
N THR A 74 -12.95 0.20 -1.13
CA THR A 74 -13.84 -0.68 -0.35
C THR A 74 -13.41 -0.89 1.10
N LEU A 75 -12.32 -0.25 1.53
CA LEU A 75 -11.69 -0.44 2.84
C LEU A 75 -12.02 0.67 3.84
#